data_AF-D4DKS9-F1
#
_entry.id   AF-D4DKS9-F1
#
_cell.length_a   1.000
_cell.length_b   1.000
_cell.length_c   1.000
_cell.angle_alpha   90.00
_cell.angle_beta   90.00
_cell.angle_gamma   90.00
#
_symmetry.space_group_name_H-M   'P 1'
#
loop_
_entity.id
_entity.type
_entity.pdbx_description
1 polymer ?
#
loop_
_entity_poly.entity_id
_entity_poly.type
_entity_poly.pdbx_seq_one_letter_code
_entity_poly.pdbx_strand_id
1 'polypeptide(L)'
;MIFRNLSLAFASSLVATGAWYAYTGGSESSAVSGTSTTLSSPIHTASNAAITSASSSGVQVESDEFYTTASVDQPVSKRTDNSGERVVGMLTPEQATERLRRNEESYFIGRGSGVVRYDVVQLPSNDPIEDDHAEKVVEVPNSVAATDNGAPTSDWNFWGVFDGHAGWTTSAKLRQTLISYVARELNATYKSAATNPSFPFPSPEAIDAAIKTGFLRLDHEIVIESVEKVVKANSKTVAAELLAPALSGSCALLAFYDSRSKLVRVACTGDSRAVLGRRSPSGKWSAIPLSEDQTGGTESEAKRLRAEHPGEDNVVRNGRILGGLEPSRAFGDAAYKWQRKTQEKIKRHFFGRTPNQLLKSPPYVTAEPIITTTKIDPSKGDFLVLATDGLWEMLSNEEVVGLVGQWIEHQKSGGKDGMGNWMKSWFSSNGSLPVEMDSKEKQSGQRLPIRQVQYEIPQDTNRFVVEDKNAATHLIRNALGGKNRELVCALLTLPSPYARRYRDDLTVEVIFFGEGENNGSVSVNQDASASIHKIPPRL
;
A
#
# COMPACT_ATOMS: atom_id res chain seq x y z
N MET A 1 7.22 41.97 -26.97
CA MET A 1 8.00 42.38 -25.79
C MET A 1 7.03 42.67 -24.66
N ILE A 2 6.85 41.73 -23.74
CA ILE A 2 6.00 41.87 -22.55
C ILE A 2 6.77 41.20 -21.40
N PHE A 3 7.00 41.97 -20.35
CA PHE A 3 7.70 41.58 -19.12
C PHE A 3 6.93 40.50 -18.36
N ARG A 4 7.65 39.50 -17.86
CA ARG A 4 7.15 38.53 -16.86
C ARG A 4 8.05 38.63 -15.63
N ASN A 5 7.48 39.16 -14.56
CA ASN A 5 8.11 39.31 -13.24
C ASN A 5 8.28 37.94 -12.59
N LEU A 6 9.49 37.71 -12.06
CA LEU A 6 9.82 36.66 -11.11
C LEU A 6 9.10 36.92 -9.78
N SER A 7 8.55 35.86 -9.19
CA SER A 7 8.16 35.83 -7.78
C SER A 7 9.08 34.87 -7.04
N LEU A 8 9.87 35.43 -6.13
CA LEU A 8 10.85 34.75 -5.30
C LEU A 8 10.22 33.69 -4.40
N ALA A 9 10.90 32.54 -4.29
CA ALA A 9 10.71 31.57 -3.22
C ALA A 9 11.25 32.17 -1.91
N PHE A 10 10.37 32.39 -0.94
CA PHE A 10 10.78 32.72 0.43
C PHE A 10 10.83 31.45 1.26
N ALA A 11 12.04 31.13 1.71
CA ALA A 11 12.27 30.23 2.83
C ALA A 11 11.59 30.78 4.08
N SER A 12 10.85 29.94 4.80
CA SER A 12 10.42 30.22 6.17
C SER A 12 10.75 29.02 7.05
N SER A 13 11.97 29.05 7.55
CA SER A 13 12.43 28.34 8.74
C SER A 13 11.78 28.92 10.00
N LEU A 14 11.38 28.02 10.91
CA LEU A 14 11.17 28.22 12.37
C LEU A 14 10.08 29.20 12.84
N VAL A 15 8.98 28.65 13.39
CA VAL A 15 8.58 28.90 14.79
C VAL A 15 8.00 27.60 15.36
N ALA A 16 8.78 26.94 16.21
CA ALA A 16 8.29 26.01 17.21
C ALA A 16 7.87 26.82 18.43
N THR A 17 6.62 26.69 18.87
CA THR A 17 6.21 27.04 20.24
C THR A 17 5.34 25.91 20.76
N GLY A 18 5.92 25.15 21.70
CA GLY A 18 5.19 24.16 22.48
C GLY A 18 4.24 24.81 23.49
N ALA A 19 3.19 24.09 23.82
CA ALA A 19 2.45 24.27 25.05
C ALA A 19 2.45 22.93 25.77
N TRP A 20 3.42 22.80 26.69
CA TRP A 20 3.53 21.70 27.64
C TRP A 20 2.73 22.11 28.87
N TYR A 21 1.66 21.39 29.18
CA TYR A 21 0.90 21.61 30.41
C TYR A 21 1.67 21.02 31.59
N ALA A 22 2.10 21.88 32.49
CA ALA A 22 2.65 21.50 33.79
C ALA A 22 1.52 21.00 34.69
N TYR A 23 1.64 19.77 35.19
CA TYR A 23 0.86 19.29 36.33
C TYR A 23 1.81 19.17 37.53
N THR A 24 1.77 20.16 38.41
CA THR A 24 2.35 20.09 39.75
C THR A 24 1.30 19.48 40.67
N GLY A 25 1.46 18.20 41.00
CA GLY A 25 0.67 17.50 42.02
C GLY A 25 1.59 17.01 43.12
N GLY A 26 1.49 17.61 44.30
CA GLY A 26 2.28 17.30 45.48
C GLY A 26 2.00 15.91 46.03
N SER A 27 3.06 15.31 46.56
CA SER A 27 3.05 14.12 47.39
C SER A 27 2.46 14.42 48.77
N GLU A 28 1.37 13.76 49.14
CA GLU A 28 1.10 13.41 50.54
C GLU A 28 0.73 11.93 50.64
N SER A 29 1.51 11.24 51.45
CA SER A 29 1.39 9.86 51.87
C SER A 29 0.24 9.69 52.87
N SER A 30 -0.53 8.60 52.73
CA SER A 30 -1.14 7.91 53.87
C SER A 30 -1.42 6.45 53.49
N ALA A 31 -0.79 5.56 54.25
CA ALA A 31 -0.91 4.11 54.14
C ALA A 31 -2.21 3.60 54.76
N VAL A 32 -2.84 2.59 54.13
CA VAL A 32 -3.66 1.60 54.84
C VAL A 32 -3.48 0.22 54.19
N SER A 33 -3.26 -0.76 55.05
CA SER A 33 -3.00 -2.19 54.83
C SER A 33 -4.22 -2.97 54.33
N GLY A 34 -3.99 -4.03 53.55
CA GLY A 34 -5.02 -4.98 53.09
C GLY A 34 -4.46 -6.22 52.40
N THR A 35 -4.39 -7.30 53.17
CA THR A 35 -3.87 -8.67 52.96
C THR A 35 -4.33 -9.49 51.73
N SER A 36 -3.38 -10.30 51.21
CA SER A 36 -3.43 -11.72 50.76
C SER A 36 -4.43 -12.12 49.64
N THR A 37 -4.04 -12.82 48.55
CA THR A 37 -3.49 -14.18 48.53
C THR A 37 -2.81 -14.50 47.19
N THR A 38 -1.62 -15.12 47.24
CA THR A 38 -0.93 -15.71 46.08
C THR A 38 -1.15 -17.23 46.05
N LEU A 39 -1.66 -17.74 44.93
CA LEU A 39 -1.70 -19.17 44.63
C LEU A 39 -0.51 -19.54 43.74
N SER A 40 0.34 -20.42 44.27
CA SER A 40 1.50 -21.04 43.64
C SER A 40 1.13 -22.33 42.92
N SER A 41 1.69 -22.57 41.73
CA SER A 41 1.97 -23.92 41.21
C SER A 41 3.10 -23.87 40.16
N PRO A 42 3.88 -24.96 40.00
CA PRO A 42 5.28 -24.89 39.59
C PRO A 42 5.50 -25.14 38.09
N ILE A 43 6.53 -24.52 37.52
CA ILE A 43 7.04 -24.80 36.16
C ILE A 43 8.35 -25.60 36.28
N HIS A 44 8.39 -26.69 35.50
CA HIS A 44 9.52 -27.59 35.34
C HIS A 44 10.74 -26.91 34.69
N THR A 45 11.92 -27.21 35.23
CA THR A 45 13.25 -26.88 34.73
C THR A 45 13.66 -27.73 33.52
N ALA A 46 14.22 -27.10 32.48
CA ALA A 46 15.29 -27.67 31.65
C ALA A 46 16.12 -26.58 30.95
N SER A 47 17.35 -26.42 31.42
CA SER A 47 18.60 -26.06 30.73
C SER A 47 18.58 -25.07 29.55
N ASN A 48 19.14 -23.86 29.76
CA ASN A 48 19.84 -23.13 28.71
C ASN A 48 21.29 -22.87 29.12
N ALA A 49 22.19 -23.16 28.18
CA ALA A 49 23.64 -23.09 28.31
C ALA A 49 24.14 -21.64 28.45
N ALA A 50 25.21 -21.51 29.21
CA ALA A 50 25.88 -20.26 29.55
C ALA A 50 26.44 -19.54 28.31
N ILE A 51 26.19 -18.23 28.25
CA ILE A 51 27.07 -17.28 27.57
C ILE A 51 27.68 -16.41 28.67
N THR A 52 28.99 -16.52 28.80
CA THR A 52 29.86 -15.82 29.73
C THR A 52 29.76 -14.31 29.55
N SER A 53 29.20 -13.60 30.53
CA SER A 53 29.35 -12.15 30.68
C SER A 53 30.56 -11.86 31.56
N ALA A 54 31.60 -11.31 30.96
CA ALA A 54 32.74 -10.74 31.67
C ALA A 54 32.95 -9.30 31.19
N SER A 55 32.50 -8.34 31.99
CA SER A 55 33.24 -7.12 32.31
C SER A 55 32.40 -6.26 33.25
N SER A 56 32.76 -6.36 34.51
CA SER A 56 32.44 -5.41 35.58
C SER A 56 33.10 -4.06 35.30
N SER A 57 32.33 -2.97 35.42
CA SER A 57 32.89 -1.64 35.64
C SER A 57 32.12 -0.99 36.78
N GLY A 58 32.57 -1.21 38.01
CA GLY A 58 32.21 -0.36 39.13
C GLY A 58 32.87 1.00 38.96
N VAL A 59 32.14 2.09 39.20
CA VAL A 59 32.70 3.43 39.27
C VAL A 59 33.06 3.72 40.72
N GLN A 60 34.35 3.70 41.01
CA GLN A 60 34.94 4.20 42.26
C GLN A 60 35.32 5.66 42.00
N VAL A 61 34.84 6.58 42.85
CA VAL A 61 35.07 8.02 42.72
C VAL A 61 36.25 8.39 43.60
N GLU A 62 37.37 8.78 42.98
CA GLU A 62 38.46 9.52 43.62
C GLU A 62 38.72 10.82 42.84
N SER A 63 39.22 11.78 43.60
CA SER A 63 39.21 13.22 43.38
C SER A 63 40.06 13.71 42.20
N ASP A 64 39.56 14.79 41.58
CA ASP A 64 40.34 15.92 41.03
C ASP A 64 40.87 15.95 39.59
N GLU A 65 40.24 15.26 38.62
CA GLU A 65 40.42 15.62 37.20
C GLU A 65 39.08 15.59 36.44
N PHE A 66 38.57 16.78 36.10
CA PHE A 66 37.55 16.96 35.08
C PHE A 66 38.23 17.35 33.75
N TYR A 67 37.59 16.97 32.63
CA TYR A 67 37.98 17.07 31.20
C TYR A 67 38.76 15.84 30.68
N THR A 68 38.40 15.13 29.61
CA THR A 68 37.38 15.30 28.56
C THR A 68 37.27 14.01 27.71
N THR A 69 36.17 13.92 26.95
CA THR A 69 36.01 13.18 25.68
C THR A 69 36.07 11.65 25.73
N ALA A 70 35.01 11.02 26.24
CA ALA A 70 34.52 9.82 25.56
C ALA A 70 33.57 10.30 24.47
N SER A 71 34.04 10.36 23.22
CA SER A 71 33.16 10.26 22.06
C SER A 71 32.49 8.90 22.19
N VAL A 72 31.31 8.86 22.82
CA VAL A 72 30.55 7.61 22.93
C VAL A 72 29.96 7.39 21.55
N ASP A 73 30.76 6.77 20.67
CA ASP A 73 30.42 6.35 19.31
C ASP A 73 29.48 5.13 19.35
N GLN A 74 28.56 5.11 20.32
CA GLN A 74 27.56 4.08 20.45
C GLN A 74 26.29 4.53 19.72
N PRO A 75 25.68 3.65 18.91
CA PRO A 75 24.38 3.90 18.32
C PRO A 75 23.38 4.37 19.37
N VAL A 76 22.57 5.36 19.05
CA VAL A 76 21.53 5.86 19.97
C VAL A 76 20.57 4.71 20.24
N SER A 77 20.49 4.25 21.49
CA SER A 77 19.58 3.18 21.89
C SER A 77 18.60 3.58 22.98
N LYS A 78 17.43 2.93 22.99
CA LYS A 78 16.42 3.10 24.04
C LYS A 78 15.73 1.77 24.30
N ARG A 79 15.69 1.35 25.57
CA ARG A 79 14.82 0.26 26.01
C ARG A 79 13.36 0.72 25.96
N THR A 80 12.52 -0.04 25.28
CA THR A 80 11.08 0.15 25.26
C THR A 80 10.42 -0.83 26.22
N ASP A 81 9.31 -0.39 26.78
CA ASP A 81 8.47 -1.09 27.74
C ASP A 81 7.90 -2.42 27.21
N ASN A 82 7.72 -2.55 25.88
CA ASN A 82 7.06 -3.72 25.27
C ASN A 82 7.71 -4.30 23.99
N SER A 83 8.90 -3.83 23.56
CA SER A 83 9.49 -4.25 22.26
C SER A 83 11.02 -4.39 22.21
N GLY A 84 11.70 -4.47 23.36
CA GLY A 84 13.16 -4.66 23.43
C GLY A 84 13.95 -3.35 23.35
N GLU A 85 15.20 -3.42 22.91
CA GLU A 85 16.06 -2.24 22.73
C GLU A 85 15.96 -1.74 21.29
N ARG A 86 15.51 -0.50 21.09
CA ARG A 86 15.55 0.18 19.78
C ARG A 86 16.91 0.83 19.62
N VAL A 87 17.66 0.45 18.59
CA VAL A 87 18.99 0.99 18.29
C VAL A 87 18.94 1.72 16.94
N VAL A 88 19.39 2.97 16.89
CA VAL A 88 19.57 3.74 15.66
C VAL A 88 21.04 3.67 15.28
N GLY A 89 21.37 2.66 14.48
CA GLY A 89 22.66 2.52 13.80
C GLY A 89 22.42 2.38 12.31
N MET A 90 23.33 2.90 11.49
CA MET A 90 23.26 2.74 10.03
C MET A 90 23.21 1.25 9.69
N LEU A 91 22.20 0.83 8.94
CA LEU A 91 22.10 -0.55 8.47
C LEU A 91 23.24 -0.89 7.52
N THR A 92 23.79 -2.09 7.65
CA THR A 92 24.66 -2.64 6.60
C THR A 92 23.84 -3.00 5.36
N PRO A 93 24.44 -3.15 4.16
CA PRO A 93 23.72 -3.60 2.97
C PRO A 93 22.97 -4.92 3.14
N GLU A 94 23.49 -5.83 3.95
CA GLU A 94 22.88 -7.12 4.29
C GLU A 94 21.65 -6.92 5.17
N GLN A 95 21.75 -6.09 6.21
CA GLN A 95 20.61 -5.76 7.09
C GLN A 95 19.52 -5.00 6.34
N ALA A 96 19.91 -4.09 5.44
CA ALA A 96 18.99 -3.40 4.55
C ALA A 96 18.25 -4.39 3.64
N THR A 97 18.96 -5.37 3.09
CA THR A 97 18.36 -6.44 2.29
C THR A 97 17.42 -7.32 3.11
N GLU A 98 17.80 -7.70 4.33
CA GLU A 98 16.92 -8.45 5.23
C GLU A 98 15.64 -7.66 5.54
N ARG A 99 15.76 -6.35 5.76
CA ARG A 99 14.61 -5.47 6.03
C ARG A 99 13.67 -5.35 4.83
N LEU A 100 14.21 -5.23 3.62
CA LEU A 100 13.41 -5.20 2.39
C LEU A 100 12.65 -6.50 2.16
N ARG A 101 13.28 -7.63 2.48
CA ARG A 101 12.74 -8.98 2.26
C ARG A 101 11.85 -9.48 3.39
N ARG A 102 11.71 -8.73 4.48
CA ARG A 102 11.03 -9.18 5.70
C ARG A 102 9.57 -9.57 5.46
N ASN A 103 8.88 -8.83 4.58
CA ASN A 103 7.46 -9.01 4.27
C ASN A 103 7.26 -9.37 2.79
N GLU A 104 8.28 -9.93 2.11
CA GLU A 104 8.10 -10.35 0.72
C GLU A 104 7.34 -11.67 0.65
N GLU A 105 6.34 -11.74 -0.22
CA GLU A 105 5.57 -12.95 -0.51
C GLU A 105 5.56 -13.20 -2.02
N SER A 106 5.60 -14.46 -2.42
CA SER A 106 5.51 -14.85 -3.83
C SER A 106 4.76 -16.16 -3.96
N TYR A 107 3.87 -16.23 -4.95
CA TYR A 107 2.98 -17.38 -5.17
C TYR A 107 2.98 -17.80 -6.63
N PHE A 108 3.17 -19.11 -6.87
CA PHE A 108 2.92 -19.73 -8.17
C PHE A 108 1.45 -20.12 -8.29
N ILE A 109 0.86 -19.84 -9.45
CA ILE A 109 -0.55 -20.11 -9.75
C ILE A 109 -0.61 -21.26 -10.77
N GLY A 110 -0.74 -22.47 -10.25
CA GLY A 110 -0.81 -23.71 -11.04
C GLY A 110 -2.23 -24.03 -11.52
N ARG A 111 -3.00 -23.02 -11.94
CA ARG A 111 -4.40 -23.21 -12.38
C ARG A 111 -4.57 -23.27 -13.89
N GLY A 112 -3.52 -22.99 -14.66
CA GLY A 112 -3.59 -22.94 -16.14
C GLY A 112 -4.49 -21.83 -16.70
N SER A 113 -4.93 -20.89 -15.87
CA SER A 113 -6.00 -19.91 -16.18
C SER A 113 -5.46 -18.52 -16.56
N GLY A 114 -4.28 -18.45 -17.15
CA GLY A 114 -3.69 -17.19 -17.66
C GLY A 114 -2.89 -16.37 -16.64
N VAL A 115 -2.79 -16.82 -15.39
CA VAL A 115 -1.94 -16.23 -14.35
C VAL A 115 -0.94 -17.30 -13.93
N VAL A 116 0.34 -16.93 -13.80
CA VAL A 116 1.41 -17.89 -13.46
C VAL A 116 2.08 -17.61 -12.12
N ARG A 117 2.13 -16.33 -11.73
CA ARG A 117 2.79 -15.91 -10.50
C ARG A 117 2.29 -14.53 -10.07
N TYR A 118 2.29 -14.25 -8.78
CA TYR A 118 2.31 -12.88 -8.29
C TYR A 118 3.27 -12.73 -7.11
N ASP A 119 3.85 -11.53 -7.00
CA ASP A 119 4.82 -11.13 -5.99
C ASP A 119 4.30 -9.93 -5.23
N VAL A 120 4.51 -9.90 -3.92
CA VAL A 120 4.00 -8.85 -3.02
C VAL A 120 5.09 -8.47 -2.02
N VAL A 121 5.14 -7.21 -1.63
CA VAL A 121 5.96 -6.75 -0.50
C VAL A 121 5.34 -5.53 0.17
N GLN A 122 5.51 -5.44 1.49
CA GLN A 122 5.19 -4.24 2.27
C GLN A 122 6.43 -3.71 3.01
N LEU A 123 6.70 -2.42 2.88
CA LEU A 123 7.74 -1.73 3.64
C LEU A 123 7.14 -0.59 4.48
N PRO A 124 7.11 -0.72 5.82
CA PRO A 124 6.55 0.30 6.70
C PRO A 124 7.43 1.56 6.85
N SER A 125 6.73 2.67 6.95
CA SER A 125 7.17 4.00 7.37
C SER A 125 6.40 4.48 8.60
N ASN A 126 5.15 4.06 8.75
CA ASN A 126 4.36 4.18 9.97
C ASN A 126 4.54 2.95 10.89
N ASP A 127 4.17 3.09 12.17
CA ASP A 127 4.18 1.99 13.16
C ASP A 127 2.87 2.03 13.98
N PRO A 128 1.90 1.14 13.71
CA PRO A 128 1.90 0.13 12.63
C PRO A 128 1.82 0.76 11.23
N ILE A 129 2.12 -0.04 10.19
CA ILE A 129 1.90 0.33 8.78
C ILE A 129 0.42 0.67 8.55
N GLU A 130 0.14 1.71 7.76
CA GLU A 130 -1.23 2.08 7.39
C GLU A 130 -1.66 1.38 6.10
N ASP A 131 -0.74 1.06 5.18
CA ASP A 131 -1.01 0.23 4.02
C ASP A 131 -1.44 -1.21 4.35
N ASP A 132 -2.30 -1.79 3.51
CA ASP A 132 -2.64 -3.22 3.53
C ASP A 132 -2.83 -3.78 2.10
N HIS A 133 -2.94 -5.10 1.95
CA HIS A 133 -3.16 -5.76 0.65
C HIS A 133 -4.04 -7.02 0.77
N ALA A 134 -4.65 -7.46 -0.34
CA ALA A 134 -5.45 -8.69 -0.37
C ALA A 134 -5.54 -9.33 -1.74
N GLU A 135 -5.44 -10.65 -1.75
CA GLU A 135 -5.43 -11.47 -2.94
C GLU A 135 -6.35 -12.68 -2.74
N LYS A 136 -7.12 -13.02 -3.77
CA LYS A 136 -8.03 -14.17 -3.72
C LYS A 136 -8.24 -14.78 -5.09
N VAL A 137 -8.21 -16.11 -5.16
CA VAL A 137 -8.68 -16.86 -6.31
C VAL A 137 -10.03 -17.47 -5.96
N VAL A 138 -11.02 -17.29 -6.82
CA VAL A 138 -12.35 -17.85 -6.66
C VAL A 138 -12.63 -18.72 -7.88
N GLU A 139 -12.69 -20.03 -7.66
CA GLU A 139 -13.16 -20.98 -8.66
C GLU A 139 -14.67 -20.85 -8.80
N VAL A 140 -15.13 -20.55 -10.01
CA VAL A 140 -16.55 -20.34 -10.33
C VAL A 140 -17.04 -21.47 -11.22
N PRO A 141 -17.99 -22.29 -10.75
CA PRO A 141 -18.53 -23.38 -11.55
C PRO A 141 -19.43 -22.87 -12.67
N ASN A 142 -19.55 -23.65 -13.75
CA ASN A 142 -20.42 -23.35 -14.89
C ASN A 142 -21.90 -23.11 -14.49
N SER A 143 -22.35 -23.69 -13.38
CA SER A 143 -23.70 -23.46 -12.84
C SER A 143 -23.92 -22.06 -12.24
N VAL A 144 -22.84 -21.31 -11.99
CA VAL A 144 -22.87 -19.98 -11.34
C VAL A 144 -22.53 -18.89 -12.35
N ALA A 145 -21.52 -19.11 -13.17
CA ALA A 145 -21.18 -18.26 -14.29
C ALA A 145 -20.91 -19.17 -15.48
N ALA A 146 -21.47 -18.83 -16.65
CA ALA A 146 -21.15 -19.59 -17.85
C ALA A 146 -19.63 -19.66 -18.07
N THR A 147 -19.18 -20.83 -18.49
CA THR A 147 -17.80 -21.12 -18.84
C THR A 147 -17.68 -21.32 -20.34
N ASP A 148 -16.54 -20.96 -20.92
CA ASP A 148 -16.29 -21.21 -22.34
C ASP A 148 -16.01 -22.71 -22.58
N ASN A 149 -16.36 -23.18 -23.78
CA ASN A 149 -15.99 -24.50 -24.31
C ASN A 149 -16.36 -25.71 -23.43
N GLY A 150 -17.39 -25.58 -22.59
CA GLY A 150 -17.84 -26.67 -21.71
C GLY A 150 -16.89 -27.00 -20.55
N ALA A 151 -15.97 -26.08 -20.20
CA ALA A 151 -15.15 -26.23 -19.00
C ALA A 151 -16.03 -26.35 -17.73
N PRO A 152 -15.65 -27.14 -16.72
CA PRO A 152 -16.47 -27.27 -15.51
C PRO A 152 -16.47 -25.99 -14.66
N THR A 153 -15.37 -25.22 -14.71
CA THR A 153 -15.12 -24.05 -13.88
C THR A 153 -14.32 -22.98 -14.65
N SER A 154 -14.32 -21.75 -14.12
CA SER A 154 -13.42 -20.66 -14.51
C SER A 154 -12.94 -19.94 -13.25
N ASP A 155 -11.81 -19.25 -13.33
CA ASP A 155 -11.25 -18.52 -12.18
C ASP A 155 -11.54 -17.03 -12.25
N TRP A 156 -11.97 -16.50 -11.10
CA TRP A 156 -11.98 -15.07 -10.78
C TRP A 156 -10.81 -14.78 -9.85
N ASN A 157 -9.87 -13.95 -10.30
CA ASN A 157 -8.71 -13.57 -9.52
C ASN A 157 -8.86 -12.12 -9.08
N PHE A 158 -8.56 -11.88 -7.80
CA PHE A 158 -8.61 -10.57 -7.17
C PHE A 158 -7.24 -10.25 -6.57
N TRP A 159 -6.80 -9.02 -6.76
CA TRP A 159 -5.62 -8.42 -6.15
C TRP A 159 -5.96 -7.00 -5.75
N GLY A 160 -5.47 -6.53 -4.62
CA GLY A 160 -5.78 -5.18 -4.20
C GLY A 160 -4.85 -4.64 -3.14
N VAL A 161 -4.50 -3.37 -3.31
CA VAL A 161 -3.69 -2.59 -2.38
C VAL A 161 -4.54 -1.48 -1.78
N PHE A 162 -4.34 -1.23 -0.49
CA PHE A 162 -5.15 -0.32 0.32
C PHE A 162 -4.23 0.64 1.06
N ASP A 163 -4.12 1.87 0.57
CA ASP A 163 -3.32 2.94 1.18
C ASP A 163 -4.11 3.56 2.33
N GLY A 164 -3.73 3.26 3.57
CA GLY A 164 -4.43 3.73 4.76
C GLY A 164 -3.92 5.09 5.22
N HIS A 165 -4.79 5.88 5.84
CA HIS A 165 -4.39 7.14 6.46
C HIS A 165 -5.20 7.48 7.70
N ALA A 166 -4.56 8.24 8.60
CA ALA A 166 -5.10 8.60 9.91
C ALA A 166 -5.46 7.38 10.77
N GLY A 167 -4.69 6.30 10.61
CA GLY A 167 -4.87 4.99 11.21
C GLY A 167 -5.00 3.86 10.17
N TRP A 168 -4.55 2.67 10.55
CA TRP A 168 -4.55 1.44 9.75
C TRP A 168 -5.90 0.71 9.70
N THR A 169 -6.90 1.15 10.47
CA THR A 169 -8.10 0.34 10.70
C THR A 169 -9.02 0.23 9.49
N THR A 170 -9.03 1.24 8.61
CA THR A 170 -9.84 1.17 7.37
C THR A 170 -9.21 0.21 6.36
N SER A 171 -7.92 0.35 6.05
CA SER A 171 -7.19 -0.53 5.14
C SER A 171 -7.24 -1.99 5.60
N ALA A 172 -7.08 -2.25 6.90
CA ALA A 172 -7.24 -3.60 7.46
C ALA A 172 -8.67 -4.16 7.33
N LYS A 173 -9.70 -3.32 7.50
CA LYS A 173 -11.09 -3.74 7.23
C LYS A 173 -11.29 -4.06 5.74
N LEU A 174 -10.69 -3.28 4.83
CA LEU A 174 -10.74 -3.54 3.39
C LEU A 174 -10.07 -4.87 3.03
N ARG A 175 -8.85 -5.14 3.50
CA ARG A 175 -8.18 -6.43 3.32
C ARG A 175 -9.09 -7.61 3.69
N GLN A 176 -9.77 -7.51 4.82
CA GLN A 176 -10.60 -8.61 5.32
C GLN A 176 -11.90 -8.81 4.53
N THR A 177 -12.47 -7.75 3.96
CA THR A 177 -13.90 -7.77 3.56
C THR A 177 -14.19 -7.32 2.13
N LEU A 178 -13.38 -6.46 1.52
CA LEU A 178 -13.71 -5.83 0.23
C LEU A 178 -13.92 -6.85 -0.89
N ILE A 179 -12.98 -7.79 -1.06
CA ILE A 179 -13.09 -8.84 -2.08
C ILE A 179 -14.37 -9.66 -1.90
N SER A 180 -14.74 -9.99 -0.65
CA SER A 180 -15.94 -10.77 -0.36
C SER A 180 -17.23 -10.00 -0.71
N TYR A 181 -17.25 -8.70 -0.46
CA TYR A 181 -18.36 -7.82 -0.87
C TYR A 181 -18.51 -7.80 -2.39
N VAL A 182 -17.41 -7.54 -3.12
CA VAL A 182 -17.40 -7.49 -4.59
C VAL A 182 -17.76 -8.85 -5.20
N ALA A 183 -17.15 -9.93 -4.73
CA ALA A 183 -17.42 -11.29 -5.22
C ALA A 183 -18.88 -11.71 -5.02
N ARG A 184 -19.52 -11.28 -3.93
CA ARG A 184 -20.95 -11.53 -3.70
C ARG A 184 -21.83 -10.84 -4.74
N GLU A 185 -21.58 -9.56 -5.01
CA GLU A 185 -22.33 -8.81 -6.02
C GLU A 185 -22.10 -9.38 -7.42
N LEU A 186 -20.85 -9.71 -7.77
CA LEU A 186 -20.53 -10.38 -9.03
C LEU A 186 -21.26 -11.72 -9.15
N ASN A 187 -21.21 -12.57 -8.13
CA ASN A 187 -21.91 -13.85 -8.14
C ASN A 187 -23.42 -13.70 -8.35
N ALA A 188 -24.07 -12.70 -7.74
CA ALA A 188 -25.48 -12.42 -7.98
C ALA A 188 -25.74 -12.00 -9.44
N THR A 189 -24.91 -11.10 -9.97
CA THR A 189 -25.00 -10.61 -11.35
C THR A 189 -24.79 -11.72 -12.39
N TYR A 190 -23.76 -12.56 -12.21
CA TYR A 190 -23.48 -13.69 -13.10
C TYR A 190 -24.57 -14.77 -13.04
N LYS A 191 -25.06 -15.12 -11.84
CA LYS A 191 -26.19 -16.05 -11.69
C LYS A 191 -27.43 -15.55 -12.39
N SER A 192 -27.72 -14.25 -12.28
CA SER A 192 -28.87 -13.64 -12.96
C SER A 192 -28.72 -13.75 -14.48
N ALA A 193 -27.54 -13.46 -15.02
CA ALA A 193 -27.29 -13.55 -16.46
C ALA A 193 -27.39 -15.00 -16.98
N ALA A 194 -26.88 -15.98 -16.23
CA ALA A 194 -26.92 -17.40 -16.58
C ALA A 194 -28.36 -17.96 -16.75
N THR A 195 -29.38 -17.28 -16.23
CA THR A 195 -30.80 -17.67 -16.45
C THR A 195 -31.28 -17.45 -17.89
N ASN A 196 -30.56 -16.66 -18.70
CA ASN A 196 -30.87 -16.41 -20.10
C ASN A 196 -29.93 -17.24 -21.01
N PRO A 197 -30.40 -18.34 -21.62
CA PRO A 197 -29.55 -19.21 -22.44
C PRO A 197 -28.95 -18.50 -23.68
N SER A 198 -29.59 -17.45 -24.17
CA SER A 198 -29.12 -16.70 -25.35
C SER A 198 -27.95 -15.77 -25.00
N PHE A 199 -27.86 -15.32 -23.74
CA PHE A 199 -26.82 -14.41 -23.25
C PHE A 199 -26.46 -14.78 -21.81
N PRO A 200 -25.72 -15.89 -21.59
CA PRO A 200 -25.51 -16.43 -20.25
C PRO A 200 -24.43 -15.66 -19.46
N PHE A 201 -24.01 -14.50 -19.96
CA PHE A 201 -22.99 -13.63 -19.38
C PHE A 201 -23.54 -12.22 -19.15
N PRO A 202 -23.18 -11.57 -18.04
CA PRO A 202 -23.60 -10.20 -17.79
C PRO A 202 -22.92 -9.22 -18.77
N SER A 203 -23.57 -8.08 -19.02
CA SER A 203 -22.96 -7.00 -19.80
C SER A 203 -21.78 -6.38 -19.03
N PRO A 204 -20.83 -5.72 -19.72
CA PRO A 204 -19.75 -4.99 -19.07
C PRO A 204 -20.24 -4.01 -18.00
N GLU A 205 -21.31 -3.28 -18.28
CA GLU A 205 -21.90 -2.28 -17.39
C GLU A 205 -22.49 -2.92 -16.13
N ALA A 206 -23.09 -4.11 -16.26
CA ALA A 206 -23.62 -4.86 -15.13
C ALA A 206 -22.51 -5.38 -14.20
N ILE A 207 -21.36 -5.78 -14.76
CA ILE A 207 -20.18 -6.18 -13.98
C ILE A 207 -19.62 -4.97 -13.23
N ASP A 208 -19.46 -3.83 -13.92
CA ASP A 208 -18.95 -2.59 -13.33
C ASP A 208 -19.88 -2.09 -12.22
N ALA A 209 -21.20 -2.14 -12.44
CA ALA A 209 -22.20 -1.81 -11.43
C ALA A 209 -22.14 -2.74 -10.21
N ALA A 210 -21.87 -4.04 -10.40
CA ALA A 210 -21.71 -4.98 -9.30
C ALA A 210 -20.48 -4.64 -8.44
N ILE A 211 -19.35 -4.33 -9.07
CA ILE A 211 -18.12 -3.92 -8.36
C ILE A 211 -18.36 -2.63 -7.58
N LYS A 212 -18.93 -1.59 -8.22
CA LYS A 212 -19.29 -0.33 -7.55
C LYS A 212 -20.24 -0.53 -6.38
N THR A 213 -21.23 -1.41 -6.54
CA THR A 213 -22.17 -1.77 -5.47
C THR A 213 -21.45 -2.43 -4.29
N GLY A 214 -20.48 -3.32 -4.56
CA GLY A 214 -19.66 -3.95 -3.52
C GLY A 214 -18.88 -2.92 -2.70
N PHE A 215 -18.23 -1.96 -3.37
CA PHE A 215 -17.51 -0.86 -2.73
C PHE A 215 -18.45 0.02 -1.88
N LEU A 216 -19.53 0.51 -2.48
CA LEU A 216 -20.47 1.41 -1.80
C LEU A 216 -21.19 0.75 -0.62
N ARG A 217 -21.52 -0.54 -0.70
CA ARG A 217 -22.14 -1.27 0.41
C ARG A 217 -21.19 -1.43 1.59
N LEU A 218 -19.92 -1.76 1.34
CA LEU A 218 -18.94 -1.87 2.41
C LEU A 218 -18.68 -0.51 3.07
N ASP A 219 -18.55 0.57 2.29
CA ASP A 219 -18.37 1.91 2.86
C ASP A 219 -19.61 2.37 3.65
N HIS A 220 -20.82 2.02 3.20
CA HIS A 220 -22.05 2.25 3.95
C HIS A 220 -22.04 1.51 5.31
N GLU A 221 -21.61 0.25 5.35
CA GLU A 221 -21.44 -0.49 6.61
C GLU A 221 -20.45 0.23 7.54
N ILE A 222 -19.29 0.64 6.99
CA ILE A 222 -18.22 1.29 7.72
C ILE A 222 -18.66 2.65 8.27
N VAL A 223 -19.28 3.48 7.45
CA VAL A 223 -19.53 4.90 7.77
C VAL A 223 -20.89 5.11 8.41
N ILE A 224 -21.95 4.44 7.93
CA ILE A 224 -23.33 4.73 8.34
C ILE A 224 -23.81 3.73 9.39
N GLU A 225 -23.75 2.43 9.09
CA GLU A 225 -24.28 1.41 10.01
C GLU A 225 -23.49 1.32 11.32
N SER A 226 -22.19 1.62 11.29
CA SER A 226 -21.36 1.69 12.50
C SER A 226 -21.89 2.73 13.49
N VAL A 227 -22.32 3.90 13.00
CA VAL A 227 -22.92 4.95 13.83
C VAL A 227 -24.23 4.49 14.45
N GLU A 228 -25.08 3.83 13.67
CA GLU A 228 -26.35 3.29 14.18
C GLU A 228 -26.14 2.27 15.30
N LYS A 229 -25.19 1.34 15.10
CA LYS A 229 -24.79 0.33 16.08
C LYS A 229 -24.27 0.99 17.36
N VAL A 230 -23.41 2.00 17.23
CA VAL A 230 -22.82 2.71 18.37
C VAL A 230 -23.84 3.55 19.13
N VAL A 231 -24.72 4.25 18.42
CA VAL A 231 -25.82 5.01 19.03
C VAL A 231 -26.76 4.08 19.79
N LYS A 232 -27.09 2.92 19.22
CA LYS A 232 -27.95 1.92 19.87
C LYS A 232 -27.28 1.32 21.12
N ALA A 233 -25.99 1.03 21.04
CA ALA A 233 -25.23 0.48 22.17
C ALA A 233 -24.97 1.52 23.28
N ASN A 234 -24.90 2.81 22.92
CA ASN A 234 -24.60 3.93 23.82
C ASN A 234 -23.35 3.69 24.70
N SER A 235 -22.32 3.06 24.12
CA SER A 235 -21.10 2.69 24.82
C SER A 235 -19.86 3.28 24.13
N LYS A 236 -18.99 3.90 24.92
CA LYS A 236 -17.71 4.45 24.45
C LYS A 236 -16.73 3.36 24.01
N THR A 237 -16.78 2.18 24.61
CA THR A 237 -15.90 1.06 24.22
C THR A 237 -16.31 0.52 22.86
N VAL A 238 -17.61 0.29 22.66
CA VAL A 238 -18.18 -0.11 21.36
C VAL A 238 -17.92 0.96 20.31
N ALA A 239 -18.00 2.24 20.67
CA ALA A 239 -17.65 3.34 19.77
C ALA A 239 -16.18 3.32 19.34
N ALA A 240 -15.25 3.05 20.26
CA ALA A 240 -13.83 2.99 19.95
C ALA A 240 -13.51 1.87 18.95
N GLU A 241 -14.20 0.74 19.04
CA GLU A 241 -14.02 -0.39 18.12
C GLU A 241 -14.72 -0.17 16.78
N LEU A 242 -16.03 0.10 16.79
CA LEU A 242 -16.84 0.12 15.57
C LEU A 242 -16.65 1.38 14.73
N LEU A 243 -16.27 2.52 15.33
CA LEU A 243 -16.01 3.74 14.55
C LEU A 243 -14.57 3.83 14.06
N ALA A 244 -13.64 2.99 14.50
CA ALA A 244 -12.24 3.12 14.11
C ALA A 244 -12.07 3.08 12.56
N PRO A 245 -12.62 2.10 11.81
CA PRO A 245 -12.56 2.11 10.35
C PRO A 245 -13.32 3.27 9.69
N ALA A 246 -14.28 3.89 10.38
CA ALA A 246 -15.00 5.05 9.89
C ALA A 246 -14.20 6.35 10.07
N LEU A 247 -13.40 6.43 11.14
CA LEU A 247 -12.65 7.62 11.54
C LEU A 247 -11.27 7.70 10.88
N SER A 248 -10.65 6.56 10.56
CA SER A 248 -9.53 6.49 9.59
C SER A 248 -10.08 6.47 8.16
N GLY A 249 -9.19 6.55 7.17
CA GLY A 249 -9.53 6.40 5.77
C GLY A 249 -8.59 5.43 5.05
N SER A 250 -8.99 5.03 3.86
CA SER A 250 -8.14 4.23 2.98
C SER A 250 -8.50 4.43 1.52
N CYS A 251 -7.50 4.60 0.66
CA CYS A 251 -7.65 4.34 -0.76
C CYS A 251 -7.85 2.83 -0.99
N ALA A 252 -8.39 2.47 -2.15
CA ALA A 252 -8.56 1.09 -2.58
C ALA A 252 -8.36 0.96 -4.08
N LEU A 253 -7.38 0.16 -4.47
CA LEU A 253 -7.15 -0.23 -5.84
C LEU A 253 -7.36 -1.74 -5.96
N LEU A 254 -8.42 -2.17 -6.65
CA LEU A 254 -8.77 -3.57 -6.81
C LEU A 254 -8.72 -3.97 -8.28
N ALA A 255 -7.91 -4.97 -8.61
CA ALA A 255 -7.93 -5.65 -9.90
C ALA A 255 -8.79 -6.92 -9.83
N PHE A 256 -9.74 -7.05 -10.74
CA PHE A 256 -10.55 -8.25 -10.96
C PHE A 256 -10.23 -8.82 -12.34
N TYR A 257 -9.63 -10.01 -12.37
CA TYR A 257 -9.34 -10.76 -13.60
C TYR A 257 -10.27 -11.95 -13.74
N ASP A 258 -11.01 -11.96 -14.85
CA ASP A 258 -11.87 -13.06 -15.25
C ASP A 258 -11.15 -13.92 -16.29
N SER A 259 -10.64 -15.09 -15.87
CA SER A 259 -9.83 -15.97 -16.72
C SER A 259 -10.51 -16.42 -18.01
N ARG A 260 -11.84 -16.48 -18.01
CA ARG A 260 -12.65 -16.83 -19.18
C ARG A 260 -12.61 -15.70 -20.21
N SER A 261 -13.00 -14.50 -19.83
CA SER A 261 -12.94 -13.34 -20.75
C SER A 261 -11.53 -12.80 -20.96
N LYS A 262 -10.55 -13.19 -20.13
CA LYS A 262 -9.21 -12.61 -20.06
C LYS A 262 -9.21 -11.08 -19.91
N LEU A 263 -10.26 -10.53 -19.30
CA LEU A 263 -10.39 -9.10 -19.02
C LEU A 263 -9.95 -8.85 -17.58
N VAL A 264 -9.07 -7.87 -17.40
CA VAL A 264 -8.82 -7.23 -16.11
C VAL A 264 -9.71 -6.00 -16.01
N ARG A 265 -10.41 -5.86 -14.89
CA ARG A 265 -11.08 -4.64 -14.45
C ARG A 265 -10.30 -4.05 -13.29
N VAL A 266 -9.82 -2.82 -13.44
CA VAL A 266 -9.18 -2.08 -12.33
C VAL A 266 -10.18 -1.08 -11.79
N ALA A 267 -10.59 -1.28 -10.53
CA ALA A 267 -11.46 -0.39 -9.78
C ALA A 267 -10.61 0.46 -8.83
N CYS A 268 -10.50 1.75 -9.11
CA CYS A 268 -9.69 2.69 -8.34
C CYS A 268 -10.57 3.66 -7.53
N THR A 269 -10.32 3.73 -6.23
CA THR A 269 -10.85 4.70 -5.26
C THR A 269 -9.66 5.30 -4.51
N GLY A 270 -9.14 6.45 -4.96
CA GLY A 270 -7.99 7.13 -4.36
C GLY A 270 -6.81 7.32 -5.32
N ASP A 271 -5.60 7.43 -4.78
CA ASP A 271 -4.36 7.77 -5.50
C ASP A 271 -3.30 6.66 -5.53
N SER A 272 -3.67 5.43 -5.14
CA SER A 272 -2.95 4.23 -5.56
C SER A 272 -3.11 4.00 -7.07
N ARG A 273 -2.14 3.33 -7.72
CA ARG A 273 -2.12 3.20 -9.19
C ARG A 273 -1.85 1.78 -9.69
N ALA A 274 -2.53 1.42 -10.78
CA ALA A 274 -2.30 0.20 -11.55
C ALA A 274 -1.64 0.51 -12.90
N VAL A 275 -0.59 -0.20 -13.27
CA VAL A 275 0.11 -0.05 -14.56
C VAL A 275 0.35 -1.41 -15.20
N LEU A 276 -0.12 -1.58 -16.42
CA LEU A 276 0.10 -2.76 -17.25
C LEU A 276 1.42 -2.62 -18.02
N GLY A 277 2.31 -3.59 -17.85
CA GLY A 277 3.46 -3.80 -18.71
C GLY A 277 3.09 -4.73 -19.87
N ARG A 278 3.18 -4.21 -21.10
CA ARG A 278 2.89 -4.98 -22.32
C ARG A 278 4.02 -4.86 -23.33
N ARG A 279 4.33 -5.95 -24.03
CA ARG A 279 5.27 -5.90 -25.16
C ARG A 279 4.68 -5.10 -26.31
N SER A 280 5.40 -4.04 -26.69
CA SER A 280 5.14 -3.27 -27.91
C SER A 280 5.58 -4.06 -29.16
N PRO A 281 5.15 -3.63 -30.36
CA PRO A 281 5.66 -4.18 -31.62
C PRO A 281 7.18 -4.02 -31.80
N SER A 282 7.83 -3.07 -31.11
CA SER A 282 9.28 -2.90 -31.17
C SER A 282 10.05 -3.98 -30.39
N GLY A 283 9.34 -4.79 -29.59
CA GLY A 283 9.93 -5.78 -28.69
C GLY A 283 10.25 -5.23 -27.30
N LYS A 284 10.24 -3.91 -27.11
CA LYS A 284 10.34 -3.24 -25.80
C LYS A 284 9.01 -3.31 -25.04
N TRP A 285 9.04 -3.05 -23.74
CA TRP A 285 7.86 -2.89 -22.91
C TRP A 285 7.22 -1.51 -23.10
N SER A 286 5.91 -1.43 -22.94
CA SER A 286 5.12 -0.21 -22.88
C SER A 286 4.39 -0.17 -21.54
N ALA A 287 4.42 0.99 -20.89
CA ALA A 287 3.73 1.24 -19.64
C ALA A 287 2.33 1.82 -19.92
N ILE A 288 1.29 1.05 -19.60
CA ILE A 288 -0.09 1.42 -19.87
C ILE A 288 -0.80 1.57 -18.52
N PRO A 289 -0.97 2.80 -18.01
CA PRO A 289 -1.68 3.02 -16.76
C PRO A 289 -3.16 2.67 -16.91
N LEU A 290 -3.68 1.92 -15.93
CA LEU A 290 -5.06 1.43 -15.88
C LEU A 290 -5.89 2.17 -14.82
N SER A 291 -5.35 3.22 -14.22
CA SER A 291 -6.05 4.11 -13.29
C SER A 291 -5.52 5.54 -13.39
N GLU A 292 -6.36 6.49 -13.00
CA GLU A 292 -6.00 7.90 -12.78
C GLU A 292 -5.94 8.14 -11.27
N ASP A 293 -4.97 8.92 -10.78
CA ASP A 293 -4.88 9.25 -9.36
C ASP A 293 -6.03 10.21 -9.01
N GLN A 294 -6.80 9.91 -7.96
CA GLN A 294 -8.03 10.65 -7.66
C GLN A 294 -7.84 11.57 -6.47
N THR A 295 -7.42 12.81 -6.75
CA THR A 295 -7.12 13.82 -5.72
C THR A 295 -7.75 15.16 -6.08
N GLY A 296 -7.73 16.12 -5.15
CA GLY A 296 -8.18 17.48 -5.47
C GLY A 296 -7.28 18.18 -6.51
N GLY A 297 -6.05 17.70 -6.73
CA GLY A 297 -5.16 18.18 -7.80
C GLY A 297 -5.51 17.65 -9.19
N THR A 298 -6.30 16.58 -9.28
CA THR A 298 -6.70 15.94 -10.53
C THR A 298 -7.83 16.72 -11.20
N GLU A 299 -7.69 17.09 -12.47
CA GLU A 299 -8.64 17.99 -13.13
C GLU A 299 -10.05 17.40 -13.24
N SER A 300 -10.16 16.11 -13.56
CA SER A 300 -11.43 15.38 -13.66
C SER A 300 -12.17 15.38 -12.31
N GLU A 301 -11.48 15.05 -11.23
CA GLU A 301 -12.05 15.01 -9.88
C GLU A 301 -12.35 16.41 -9.32
N ALA A 302 -11.48 17.40 -9.55
CA ALA A 302 -11.74 18.77 -9.16
C ALA A 302 -12.96 19.36 -9.90
N LYS A 303 -13.20 18.97 -11.15
CA LYS A 303 -14.43 19.32 -11.88
C LYS A 303 -15.65 18.63 -11.28
N ARG A 304 -15.57 17.31 -11.00
CA ARG A 304 -16.66 16.56 -10.35
C ARG A 304 -17.08 17.20 -9.03
N LEU A 305 -16.12 17.44 -8.15
CA LEU A 305 -16.33 18.01 -6.82
C LEU A 305 -16.99 19.41 -6.88
N ARG A 306 -16.53 20.29 -7.78
CA ARG A 306 -17.17 21.61 -7.94
C ARG A 306 -18.60 21.51 -8.48
N ALA A 307 -18.90 20.50 -9.30
CA ALA A 307 -20.24 20.26 -9.83
C ALA A 307 -21.19 19.67 -8.76
N GLU A 308 -20.67 18.81 -7.89
CA GLU A 308 -21.42 18.21 -6.76
C GLU A 308 -21.72 19.23 -5.66
N HIS A 309 -20.89 20.28 -5.52
CA HIS A 309 -20.99 21.29 -4.47
C HIS A 309 -21.04 22.73 -5.04
N PRO A 310 -22.13 23.10 -5.74
CA PRO A 310 -22.25 24.42 -6.38
C PRO A 310 -22.22 25.57 -5.35
N GLY A 311 -21.46 26.61 -5.64
CA GLY A 311 -21.34 27.80 -4.78
C GLY A 311 -20.35 27.65 -3.61
N GLU A 312 -19.53 26.60 -3.60
CA GLU A 312 -18.53 26.37 -2.56
C GLU A 312 -17.10 26.46 -3.10
N ASP A 313 -16.48 27.63 -2.98
CA ASP A 313 -15.15 27.88 -3.56
C ASP A 313 -14.01 27.05 -2.94
N ASN A 314 -14.22 26.52 -1.72
CA ASN A 314 -13.20 25.82 -0.94
C ASN A 314 -13.36 24.30 -0.95
N VAL A 315 -14.16 23.73 -1.86
CA VAL A 315 -14.33 22.27 -2.00
C VAL A 315 -12.98 21.61 -2.27
N VAL A 316 -12.16 22.24 -3.11
CA VAL A 316 -10.76 21.90 -3.33
C VAL A 316 -9.91 23.11 -2.99
N ARG A 317 -8.96 22.95 -2.06
CA ARG A 317 -8.01 23.99 -1.66
C ARG A 317 -6.61 23.40 -1.61
N ASN A 318 -5.66 24.02 -2.33
CA ASN A 318 -4.27 23.54 -2.45
C ASN A 318 -4.17 22.07 -2.90
N GLY A 319 -5.03 21.65 -3.84
CA GLY A 319 -5.07 20.26 -4.32
C GLY A 319 -5.73 19.26 -3.37
N ARG A 320 -6.24 19.70 -2.21
CA ARG A 320 -6.84 18.84 -1.18
C ARG A 320 -8.32 19.12 -0.95
N ILE A 321 -9.08 18.10 -0.60
CA ILE A 321 -10.52 18.18 -0.29
C ILE A 321 -10.72 18.96 1.00
N LEU A 322 -11.44 20.08 0.90
CA LEU A 322 -11.62 21.06 1.98
C LEU A 322 -10.28 21.54 2.59
N GLY A 323 -9.17 21.41 1.84
CA GLY A 323 -7.81 21.72 2.27
C GLY A 323 -7.16 20.72 3.23
N GLY A 324 -7.78 19.56 3.48
CA GLY A 324 -7.28 18.57 4.43
C GLY A 324 -6.87 17.25 3.77
N LEU A 325 -7.83 16.55 3.19
CA LEU A 325 -7.64 15.21 2.64
C LEU A 325 -7.05 15.27 1.22
N GLU A 326 -6.06 14.43 0.95
CA GLU A 326 -5.44 14.33 -0.38
C GLU A 326 -6.34 13.59 -1.38
N PRO A 327 -6.78 12.34 -1.13
CA PRO A 327 -7.65 11.63 -2.05
C PRO A 327 -9.07 12.23 -2.09
N SER A 328 -9.63 12.37 -3.30
CA SER A 328 -11.02 12.78 -3.56
C SER A 328 -12.02 11.63 -3.41
N ARG A 329 -11.52 10.39 -3.39
CA ARG A 329 -12.28 9.16 -3.17
C ARG A 329 -11.55 8.28 -2.17
N ALA A 330 -12.24 7.79 -1.17
CA ALA A 330 -11.69 6.92 -0.13
C ALA A 330 -12.81 6.16 0.59
N PHE A 331 -12.48 5.01 1.17
CA PHE A 331 -13.29 4.36 2.19
C PHE A 331 -13.08 5.05 3.54
N GLY A 332 -14.06 4.93 4.45
CA GLY A 332 -13.96 5.56 5.76
C GLY A 332 -14.05 7.08 5.63
N ASP A 333 -13.11 7.82 6.21
CA ASP A 333 -13.05 9.29 6.16
C ASP A 333 -14.39 9.96 6.52
N ALA A 334 -15.06 9.41 7.53
CA ALA A 334 -16.45 9.73 7.79
C ALA A 334 -16.68 11.22 8.13
N ALA A 335 -15.64 11.94 8.56
CA ALA A 335 -15.68 13.39 8.74
C ALA A 335 -16.01 14.17 7.45
N TYR A 336 -15.76 13.60 6.26
CA TYR A 336 -16.09 14.18 4.96
C TYR A 336 -17.45 13.70 4.43
N LYS A 337 -18.04 12.66 5.04
CA LYS A 337 -19.28 12.00 4.58
C LYS A 337 -20.48 12.27 5.49
N TRP A 338 -20.25 12.33 6.80
CA TRP A 338 -21.31 12.53 7.77
C TRP A 338 -21.89 13.93 7.74
N GLN A 339 -23.21 14.00 7.89
CA GLN A 339 -23.93 15.24 8.16
C GLN A 339 -23.43 15.89 9.47
N ARG A 340 -23.45 17.23 9.53
CA ARG A 340 -23.00 18.02 10.69
C ARG A 340 -23.63 17.55 12.01
N LYS A 341 -24.93 17.26 11.99
CA LYS A 341 -25.67 16.74 13.15
C LYS A 341 -25.09 15.41 13.66
N THR A 342 -24.72 14.51 12.75
CA THR A 342 -24.10 13.22 13.10
C THR A 342 -22.74 13.46 13.73
N GLN A 343 -21.89 14.29 13.13
CA GLN A 343 -20.57 14.59 13.68
C GLN A 343 -20.64 15.23 15.07
N GLU A 344 -21.56 16.18 15.28
CA GLU A 344 -21.80 16.78 16.59
C GLU A 344 -22.28 15.76 17.62
N LYS A 345 -23.17 14.84 17.22
CA LYS A 345 -23.64 13.76 18.09
C LYS A 345 -22.48 12.86 18.51
N ILE A 346 -21.65 12.44 17.55
CA ILE A 346 -20.48 11.59 17.82
C ILE A 346 -19.47 12.31 18.71
N LYS A 347 -19.20 13.59 18.47
CA LYS A 347 -18.33 14.42 19.31
C LYS A 347 -18.84 14.55 20.75
N ARG A 348 -20.15 14.79 20.94
CA ARG A 348 -20.71 15.03 22.28
C ARG A 348 -20.78 13.76 23.13
N HIS A 349 -21.06 12.61 22.53
CA HIS A 349 -21.32 11.37 23.26
C HIS A 349 -20.13 10.39 23.26
N PHE A 350 -19.22 10.53 22.28
CA PHE A 350 -18.06 9.66 22.07
C PHE A 350 -16.80 10.49 21.79
N PHE A 351 -15.78 9.93 21.11
CA PHE A 351 -14.47 10.56 20.87
C PHE A 351 -14.36 11.26 19.50
N GLY A 352 -15.43 11.94 19.05
CA GLY A 352 -15.47 12.60 17.73
C GLY A 352 -14.65 13.89 17.64
N ARG A 353 -14.11 14.18 16.44
CA ARG A 353 -13.41 15.43 16.13
C ARG A 353 -14.39 16.61 15.97
N THR A 354 -13.87 17.83 16.07
CA THR A 354 -14.64 19.04 15.72
C THR A 354 -14.91 19.07 14.21
N PRO A 355 -16.17 19.24 13.77
CA PRO A 355 -16.49 19.33 12.35
C PRO A 355 -15.76 20.48 11.67
N ASN A 356 -15.28 20.25 10.46
CA ASN A 356 -14.66 21.32 9.65
C ASN A 356 -15.68 22.44 9.38
N GLN A 357 -15.24 23.70 9.48
CA GLN A 357 -16.09 24.86 9.20
C GLN A 357 -16.47 24.95 7.71
N LEU A 358 -15.62 24.41 6.83
CA LEU A 358 -15.87 24.35 5.40
C LEU A 358 -16.87 23.27 4.99
N LEU A 359 -17.24 22.38 5.93
CA LEU A 359 -18.21 21.32 5.68
C LEU A 359 -19.64 21.88 5.64
N LYS A 360 -20.16 22.14 4.44
CA LYS A 360 -21.49 22.71 4.18
C LYS A 360 -22.49 21.69 3.63
N SER A 361 -22.11 20.92 2.61
CA SER A 361 -22.98 19.99 1.87
C SER A 361 -22.39 18.57 1.75
N PRO A 362 -22.05 17.87 2.85
CA PRO A 362 -21.53 16.51 2.77
C PRO A 362 -22.54 15.56 2.09
N PRO A 363 -22.06 14.50 1.40
CA PRO A 363 -20.67 14.00 1.39
C PRO A 363 -19.76 14.69 0.35
N TYR A 364 -18.49 14.91 0.71
CA TYR A 364 -17.44 15.47 -0.18
C TYR A 364 -16.49 14.40 -0.76
N VAL A 365 -16.53 13.19 -0.21
CA VAL A 365 -15.67 12.06 -0.57
C VAL A 365 -16.58 10.86 -0.77
N THR A 366 -16.30 10.04 -1.77
CA THR A 366 -17.04 8.81 -2.09
C THR A 366 -16.11 7.61 -2.10
N ALA A 367 -16.62 6.42 -1.77
CA ALA A 367 -15.90 5.17 -1.99
C ALA A 367 -16.16 4.58 -3.39
N GLU A 368 -17.03 5.19 -4.22
CA GLU A 368 -17.33 4.68 -5.56
C GLU A 368 -16.09 4.69 -6.46
N PRO A 369 -15.66 3.52 -6.99
CA PRO A 369 -14.48 3.45 -7.82
C PRO A 369 -14.76 3.94 -9.25
N ILE A 370 -13.70 4.44 -9.88
CA ILE A 370 -13.63 4.53 -11.35
C ILE A 370 -13.06 3.20 -11.86
N ILE A 371 -13.74 2.59 -12.84
CA ILE A 371 -13.36 1.28 -13.38
C ILE A 371 -12.81 1.45 -14.79
N THR A 372 -11.66 0.84 -15.07
CA THR A 372 -11.15 0.62 -16.43
C THR A 372 -11.18 -0.87 -16.74
N THR A 373 -11.39 -1.22 -18.02
CA THR A 373 -11.40 -2.62 -18.48
C THR A 373 -10.36 -2.81 -19.57
N THR A 374 -9.48 -3.78 -19.39
CA THR A 374 -8.39 -4.08 -20.34
C THR A 374 -8.31 -5.57 -20.61
N LYS A 375 -8.23 -5.95 -21.89
CA LYS A 375 -7.95 -7.33 -22.31
C LYS A 375 -6.49 -7.65 -22.08
N ILE A 376 -6.21 -8.74 -21.39
CA ILE A 376 -4.86 -9.28 -21.17
C ILE A 376 -4.52 -10.30 -22.27
N ASP A 377 -3.25 -10.34 -22.64
CA ASP A 377 -2.65 -11.33 -23.53
C ASP A 377 -1.61 -12.18 -22.78
N PRO A 378 -2.04 -13.27 -22.10
CA PRO A 378 -1.13 -14.13 -21.35
C PRO A 378 -0.01 -14.72 -22.22
N SER A 379 -0.28 -14.95 -23.51
CA SER A 379 0.70 -15.55 -24.43
C SER A 379 1.91 -14.64 -24.70
N LYS A 380 1.76 -13.33 -24.46
CA LYS A 380 2.82 -12.33 -24.64
C LYS A 380 3.55 -11.96 -23.35
N GLY A 381 3.16 -12.56 -22.23
CA GLY A 381 3.76 -12.31 -20.92
C GLY A 381 3.46 -10.91 -20.39
N ASP A 382 2.23 -10.43 -20.60
CA ASP A 382 1.75 -9.22 -19.91
C ASP A 382 1.97 -9.36 -18.38
N PHE A 383 2.21 -8.24 -17.71
CA PHE A 383 2.22 -8.18 -16.25
C PHE A 383 1.53 -6.92 -15.76
N LEU A 384 0.96 -6.96 -14.56
CA LEU A 384 0.27 -5.83 -13.95
C LEU A 384 0.95 -5.48 -12.63
N VAL A 385 1.25 -4.20 -12.43
CA VAL A 385 1.75 -3.66 -11.16
C VAL A 385 0.63 -2.89 -10.47
N LEU A 386 0.35 -3.22 -9.21
CA LEU A 386 -0.50 -2.43 -8.33
C LEU A 386 0.39 -1.90 -7.21
N ALA A 387 0.32 -0.61 -6.90
CA ALA A 387 1.03 -0.08 -5.75
C ALA A 387 0.35 1.14 -5.14
N THR A 388 0.58 1.33 -3.85
CA THR A 388 0.23 2.56 -3.10
C THR A 388 1.09 3.74 -3.57
N ASP A 389 0.70 4.96 -3.18
CA ASP A 389 1.34 6.18 -3.72
C ASP A 389 2.84 6.25 -3.36
N GLY A 390 3.27 5.60 -2.28
CA GLY A 390 4.66 5.52 -1.84
C GLY A 390 5.64 5.01 -2.90
N LEU A 391 5.21 4.12 -3.81
CA LEU A 391 6.02 3.72 -4.97
C LEU A 391 6.04 4.81 -6.04
N TRP A 392 4.87 5.35 -6.38
CA TRP A 392 4.68 6.31 -7.48
C TRP A 392 5.23 7.70 -7.17
N GLU A 393 5.44 8.03 -5.89
CA GLU A 393 6.23 9.18 -5.45
C GLU A 393 7.73 9.04 -5.81
N MET A 394 8.22 7.81 -6.02
CA MET A 394 9.64 7.49 -6.18
C MET A 394 10.04 7.10 -7.61
N LEU A 395 9.15 6.45 -8.37
CA LEU A 395 9.41 5.93 -9.71
C LEU A 395 8.31 6.30 -10.70
N SER A 396 8.67 6.57 -11.96
CA SER A 396 7.70 6.77 -13.04
C SER A 396 7.08 5.44 -13.49
N ASN A 397 5.97 5.50 -14.24
CA ASN A 397 5.35 4.30 -14.81
C ASN A 397 6.32 3.52 -15.70
N GLU A 398 7.10 4.24 -16.52
CA GLU A 398 8.08 3.69 -17.44
C GLU A 398 9.25 3.07 -16.68
N GLU A 399 9.72 3.70 -15.61
CA GLU A 399 10.76 3.13 -14.76
C GLU A 399 10.29 1.83 -14.11
N VAL A 400 9.06 1.80 -13.55
CA VAL A 400 8.48 0.61 -12.94
C VAL A 400 8.35 -0.53 -13.95
N VAL A 401 7.75 -0.29 -15.11
CA VAL A 401 7.57 -1.31 -16.16
C VAL A 401 8.91 -1.74 -16.76
N GLY A 402 9.84 -0.80 -16.93
CA GLY A 402 11.19 -1.09 -17.40
C GLY A 402 11.98 -1.97 -16.43
N LEU A 403 11.90 -1.69 -15.13
CA LEU A 403 12.53 -2.49 -14.07
C LEU A 403 11.98 -3.92 -14.03
N VAL A 404 10.65 -4.09 -14.03
CA VAL A 404 10.04 -5.43 -14.08
C VAL A 404 10.42 -6.15 -15.38
N GLY A 405 10.42 -5.44 -16.51
CA GLY A 405 10.85 -5.99 -17.79
C GLY A 405 12.29 -6.49 -17.79
N GLN A 406 13.21 -5.69 -17.24
CA GLN A 406 14.61 -6.05 -17.06
C GLN A 406 14.78 -7.25 -16.12
N TRP A 407 14.02 -7.29 -15.03
CA TRP A 407 13.99 -8.39 -14.09
C TRP A 407 13.52 -9.70 -14.75
N ILE A 408 12.43 -9.68 -15.54
CA ILE A 408 11.92 -10.85 -16.28
C ILE A 408 13.02 -11.42 -17.22
N GLU A 409 13.72 -10.54 -17.93
CA GLU A 409 14.77 -10.92 -18.87
C GLU A 409 15.99 -11.53 -18.16
N HIS A 410 16.37 -10.98 -17.01
CA HIS A 410 17.42 -11.52 -16.16
C HIS A 410 17.08 -12.93 -15.66
N GLN A 411 15.86 -13.16 -15.16
CA GLN A 411 15.42 -14.48 -14.69
C GLN A 411 15.45 -15.53 -15.82
N LYS A 412 15.08 -15.16 -17.05
CA LYS A 412 15.14 -16.08 -18.20
C LYS A 412 16.58 -16.45 -18.59
N SER A 413 17.52 -15.54 -18.39
CA SER A 413 18.93 -15.75 -18.74
C SER A 413 19.70 -16.61 -17.72
N GLY A 414 19.28 -16.61 -16.45
CA GLY A 414 19.93 -17.38 -15.38
C GLY A 414 19.74 -18.90 -15.43
N GLY A 415 19.09 -19.43 -16.48
CA GLY A 415 18.81 -20.87 -16.65
C GLY A 415 19.56 -21.57 -17.80
N LYS A 416 20.41 -20.87 -18.57
CA LYS A 416 21.20 -21.47 -19.66
C LYS A 416 22.59 -20.83 -19.78
N ASP A 417 23.63 -21.61 -19.46
CA ASP A 417 25.06 -21.32 -19.70
C ASP A 417 25.43 -21.23 -21.20
N GLY A 418 24.76 -20.37 -21.96
CA GLY A 418 24.96 -20.30 -23.40
C GLY A 418 24.42 -19.03 -24.00
N MET A 419 24.85 -17.86 -23.50
CA MET A 419 24.20 -16.61 -23.90
C MET A 419 25.03 -15.34 -23.76
N GLY A 420 26.35 -15.44 -23.90
CA GLY A 420 27.24 -14.26 -23.93
C GLY A 420 27.05 -13.31 -25.13
N ASN A 421 26.16 -13.60 -26.09
CA ASN A 421 26.05 -12.86 -27.35
C ASN A 421 24.83 -11.93 -27.49
N TRP A 422 23.57 -12.32 -27.18
CA TRP A 422 22.45 -11.35 -27.31
C TRP A 422 22.44 -10.33 -26.17
N MET A 423 22.85 -10.75 -24.97
CA MET A 423 22.95 -9.88 -23.81
C MET A 423 24.04 -8.81 -24.00
N LYS A 424 25.14 -9.15 -24.70
CA LYS A 424 26.11 -8.15 -25.20
C LYS A 424 25.50 -7.22 -26.26
N SER A 425 24.66 -7.74 -27.17
CA SER A 425 24.01 -6.91 -28.18
C SER A 425 23.00 -5.91 -27.59
N TRP A 426 22.38 -6.24 -26.45
CA TRP A 426 21.43 -5.38 -25.73
C TRP A 426 22.12 -4.43 -24.74
N PHE A 427 23.14 -4.89 -24.00
CA PHE A 427 23.93 -4.01 -23.15
C PHE A 427 24.88 -3.10 -23.93
N SER A 428 25.12 -3.37 -25.22
CA SER A 428 25.88 -2.49 -26.11
C SER A 428 25.03 -1.35 -26.70
N SER A 429 23.72 -1.30 -26.44
CA SER A 429 22.88 -0.12 -26.71
C SER A 429 22.55 0.62 -25.40
N ASN A 430 23.52 1.41 -24.93
CA ASN A 430 23.37 2.48 -23.93
C ASN A 430 22.36 2.21 -22.80
N GLY A 431 22.76 1.48 -21.76
CA GLY A 431 22.31 1.63 -20.35
C GLY A 431 20.83 1.84 -20.01
N SER A 432 19.90 1.68 -20.95
CA SER A 432 18.52 2.15 -20.89
C SER A 432 17.57 1.01 -20.56
N LEU A 433 16.54 1.33 -19.76
CA LEU A 433 15.51 0.36 -19.41
C LEU A 433 14.81 -0.15 -20.70
N PRO A 434 14.37 -1.42 -20.73
CA PRO A 434 13.74 -2.04 -21.89
C PRO A 434 12.31 -1.55 -22.12
N VAL A 435 12.04 -0.25 -21.97
CA VAL A 435 10.72 0.38 -22.04
C VAL A 435 10.71 1.48 -23.09
N GLU A 436 9.59 1.66 -23.75
CA GLU A 436 9.33 2.80 -24.62
C GLU A 436 9.04 4.02 -23.74
N MET A 437 9.78 5.11 -23.96
CA MET A 437 9.47 6.40 -23.35
C MET A 437 8.33 7.00 -24.16
N ASP A 438 7.16 7.17 -23.54
CA ASP A 438 6.09 7.85 -24.25
C ASP A 438 6.47 9.33 -24.42
N SER A 439 6.62 9.75 -25.67
CA SER A 439 6.98 11.12 -26.03
C SER A 439 5.75 12.01 -26.23
N LYS A 440 4.54 11.45 -26.04
CA LYS A 440 3.28 12.13 -26.30
C LYS A 440 2.42 12.16 -25.04
N GLU A 441 2.15 13.40 -24.62
CA GLU A 441 1.20 13.83 -23.60
C GLU A 441 1.57 13.43 -22.16
N LYS A 442 1.78 14.47 -21.33
CA LYS A 442 1.53 14.35 -19.89
C LYS A 442 0.10 13.82 -19.75
N GLN A 443 -0.09 12.53 -19.55
CA GLN A 443 -1.41 11.98 -19.29
C GLN A 443 -1.95 12.74 -18.07
N SER A 444 -2.99 13.54 -18.30
CA SER A 444 -3.56 14.37 -17.24
C SER A 444 -4.03 13.44 -16.13
N GLY A 445 -3.61 13.70 -14.89
CA GLY A 445 -4.11 13.01 -13.71
C GLY A 445 -3.20 11.95 -13.08
N GLN A 446 -1.97 11.77 -13.58
CA GLN A 446 -0.94 11.00 -12.85
C GLN A 446 0.09 11.93 -12.22
N ARG A 447 0.41 11.66 -10.96
CA ARG A 447 1.47 12.36 -10.23
C ARG A 447 2.85 11.95 -10.74
N LEU A 448 3.72 12.97 -10.82
CA LEU A 448 5.14 12.78 -11.09
C LEU A 448 5.86 12.31 -9.82
N PRO A 449 6.98 11.57 -9.97
CA PRO A 449 7.81 11.13 -8.85
C PRO A 449 8.47 12.30 -8.10
N ILE A 450 7.75 12.87 -7.12
CA ILE A 450 8.18 14.02 -6.31
C ILE A 450 9.53 13.77 -5.63
N ARG A 451 9.79 12.55 -5.18
CA ARG A 451 10.99 12.21 -4.40
C ARG A 451 12.26 12.23 -5.24
N GLN A 452 12.15 12.02 -6.55
CA GLN A 452 13.30 12.18 -7.45
C GLN A 452 13.79 13.61 -7.48
N VAL A 453 12.87 14.57 -7.48
CA VAL A 453 13.19 16.01 -7.41
C VAL A 453 13.76 16.35 -6.03
N GLN A 454 13.13 15.86 -4.96
CA GLN A 454 13.57 16.14 -3.58
C GLN A 454 14.98 15.65 -3.28
N TYR A 455 15.38 14.50 -3.85
CA TYR A 455 16.69 13.90 -3.62
C TYR A 455 17.69 14.15 -4.76
N GLU A 456 17.34 15.01 -5.73
CA GLU A 456 18.18 15.33 -6.89
C GLU A 456 18.67 14.07 -7.62
N ILE A 457 17.80 13.06 -7.74
CA ILE A 457 18.15 11.76 -8.32
C ILE A 457 18.48 11.95 -9.81
N PRO A 458 19.66 11.50 -10.27
CA PRO A 458 20.00 11.53 -11.69
C PRO A 458 18.93 10.80 -12.51
N GLN A 459 18.51 11.41 -13.61
CA GLN A 459 17.53 10.83 -14.54
C GLN A 459 18.14 9.73 -15.44
N ASP A 460 19.37 9.30 -15.15
CA ASP A 460 19.97 8.17 -15.86
C ASP A 460 19.43 6.84 -15.34
N THR A 461 19.33 5.89 -16.25
CA THR A 461 18.89 4.51 -15.97
C THR A 461 20.01 3.63 -15.45
N ASN A 462 21.25 4.16 -15.35
CA ASN A 462 22.39 3.41 -14.82
C ASN A 462 22.31 3.25 -13.30
N ARG A 463 21.39 3.94 -12.61
CA ARG A 463 21.19 3.85 -11.15
C ARG A 463 20.53 2.54 -10.65
N PHE A 464 20.00 1.70 -11.55
CA PHE A 464 19.21 0.53 -11.16
C PHE A 464 20.00 -0.77 -10.98
N VAL A 465 19.51 -1.69 -10.13
CA VAL A 465 20.07 -3.02 -9.88
C VAL A 465 19.04 -4.11 -10.07
N VAL A 466 19.46 -5.30 -10.52
CA VAL A 466 18.62 -6.51 -10.59
C VAL A 466 19.27 -7.59 -9.73
N GLU A 467 18.77 -7.77 -8.51
CA GLU A 467 19.34 -8.74 -7.56
C GLU A 467 18.31 -9.51 -6.72
N ASP A 468 17.08 -9.00 -6.62
CA ASP A 468 16.03 -9.65 -5.84
C ASP A 468 15.33 -10.75 -6.64
N LYS A 469 14.95 -11.82 -5.94
CA LYS A 469 14.16 -12.93 -6.51
C LYS A 469 12.66 -12.61 -6.57
N ASN A 470 12.21 -11.60 -5.84
CA ASN A 470 10.85 -11.07 -5.81
C ASN A 470 10.82 -9.75 -6.59
N ALA A 471 9.93 -9.64 -7.58
CA ALA A 471 9.84 -8.47 -8.44
C ALA A 471 9.32 -7.22 -7.72
N ALA A 472 8.46 -7.39 -6.71
CA ALA A 472 7.97 -6.28 -5.89
C ALA A 472 9.08 -5.74 -4.97
N THR A 473 9.87 -6.62 -4.34
CA THR A 473 11.09 -6.23 -3.60
C THR A 473 12.09 -5.51 -4.50
N HIS A 474 12.28 -6.00 -5.73
CA HIS A 474 13.14 -5.37 -6.73
C HIS A 474 12.71 -3.93 -7.05
N LEU A 475 11.40 -3.67 -7.17
CA LEU A 475 10.87 -2.33 -7.37
C LEU A 475 11.15 -1.42 -6.16
N ILE A 476 10.85 -1.86 -4.94
CA ILE A 476 11.11 -1.05 -3.72
C ILE A 476 12.61 -0.75 -3.58
N ARG A 477 13.50 -1.72 -3.80
CA ARG A 477 14.95 -1.48 -3.72
C ARG A 477 15.40 -0.37 -4.66
N ASN A 478 14.90 -0.38 -5.90
CA ASN A 478 15.25 0.61 -6.90
C ASN A 478 14.58 1.98 -6.65
N ALA A 479 13.39 1.99 -6.06
CA ALA A 479 12.74 3.20 -5.57
C ALA A 479 13.58 3.88 -4.47
N LEU A 480 14.24 3.10 -3.61
CA LEU A 480 15.06 3.61 -2.49
C LEU A 480 16.53 3.87 -2.83
N GLY A 481 16.93 3.76 -4.10
CA GLY A 481 18.27 4.15 -4.56
C GLY A 481 19.02 3.11 -5.38
N GLY A 482 18.56 1.86 -5.45
CA GLY A 482 19.13 0.83 -6.33
C GLY A 482 20.63 0.61 -6.11
N LYS A 483 21.47 1.05 -7.08
CA LYS A 483 22.94 0.97 -7.00
C LYS A 483 23.52 1.83 -5.88
N ASN A 484 22.85 2.93 -5.50
CA ASN A 484 23.27 3.76 -4.39
C ASN A 484 22.90 3.08 -3.06
N ARG A 485 23.77 2.15 -2.62
CA ARG A 485 23.58 1.36 -1.40
C ARG A 485 23.52 2.24 -0.15
N GLU A 486 24.26 3.34 -0.14
CA GLU A 486 24.27 4.28 0.97
C GLU A 486 22.88 4.91 1.15
N LEU A 487 22.25 5.36 0.06
CA LEU A 487 20.88 5.91 0.11
C LEU A 487 19.85 4.85 0.55
N VAL A 488 19.95 3.63 0.02
CA VAL A 488 19.07 2.51 0.44
C VAL A 488 19.19 2.27 1.94
N CYS A 489 20.42 2.16 2.46
CA CYS A 489 20.66 1.93 3.89
C CYS A 489 20.20 3.12 4.74
N ALA A 490 20.45 4.35 4.30
CA ALA A 490 20.06 5.56 5.00
C ALA A 490 18.53 5.65 5.14
N LEU A 491 17.78 5.49 4.04
CA LEU A 491 16.33 5.52 4.06
C LEU A 491 15.74 4.41 4.93
N LEU A 492 16.28 3.19 4.87
CA LEU A 492 15.81 2.06 5.66
C LEU A 492 16.19 2.14 7.15
N THR A 493 17.22 2.91 7.51
CA THR A 493 17.62 3.11 8.92
C THR A 493 16.61 3.95 9.68
N LEU A 494 15.93 4.89 9.00
CA LEU A 494 15.00 5.82 9.63
C LEU A 494 13.81 5.09 10.30
N PRO A 495 13.58 5.27 11.62
CA PRO A 495 12.45 4.67 12.31
C PRO A 495 11.18 5.51 12.14
N SER A 496 10.01 4.90 12.37
CA SER A 496 8.76 5.64 12.58
C SER A 496 8.88 6.55 13.82
N PRO A 497 8.35 7.78 13.80
CA PRO A 497 7.58 8.41 12.71
C PRO A 497 8.44 9.21 11.71
N TYR A 498 9.77 9.21 11.86
CA TYR A 498 10.66 10.03 11.02
C TYR A 498 10.70 9.54 9.58
N ALA A 499 10.65 8.22 9.37
CA ALA A 499 10.57 7.56 8.07
C ALA A 499 9.54 8.24 7.14
N ARG A 500 8.35 8.54 7.66
CA ARG A 500 7.22 9.15 6.95
C ARG A 500 7.55 10.47 6.26
N ARG A 501 8.58 11.20 6.71
CA ARG A 501 9.03 12.46 6.09
C ARG A 501 9.79 12.24 4.78
N TYR A 502 10.38 11.07 4.61
CA TYR A 502 11.32 10.75 3.53
C TYR A 502 10.77 9.71 2.55
N ARG A 503 9.85 8.85 3.00
CA ARG A 503 9.14 7.90 2.17
C ARG A 503 7.77 7.63 2.80
N ASP A 504 6.80 7.23 2.00
CA ASP A 504 5.53 6.75 2.51
C ASP A 504 5.62 5.28 2.95
N ASP A 505 4.53 4.70 3.44
CA ASP A 505 4.37 3.25 3.40
C ASP A 505 4.45 2.79 1.92
N LEU A 506 5.09 1.64 1.67
CA LEU A 506 5.20 1.11 0.30
C LEU A 506 4.61 -0.30 0.27
N THR A 507 3.54 -0.46 -0.50
CA THR A 507 2.94 -1.76 -0.81
C THR A 507 2.90 -1.94 -2.30
N VAL A 508 3.47 -3.03 -2.80
CA VAL A 508 3.60 -3.31 -4.23
C VAL A 508 3.21 -4.76 -4.50
N GLU A 509 2.34 -4.95 -5.48
CA GLU A 509 2.03 -6.25 -6.08
C GLU A 509 2.41 -6.28 -7.56
N VAL A 510 3.04 -7.36 -8.01
CA VAL A 510 3.37 -7.62 -9.42
C VAL A 510 2.77 -8.95 -9.85
N ILE A 511 1.79 -8.91 -10.76
CA ILE A 511 1.06 -10.07 -11.26
C ILE A 511 1.58 -10.41 -12.65
N PHE A 512 2.01 -11.66 -12.85
CA PHE A 512 2.51 -12.18 -14.11
C PHE A 512 1.46 -13.04 -14.80
N PHE A 513 1.07 -12.64 -16.01
CA PHE A 513 0.20 -13.42 -16.87
C PHE A 513 1.00 -14.33 -17.79
N GLY A 514 0.49 -15.52 -18.04
CA GLY A 514 1.22 -16.53 -18.81
C GLY A 514 0.44 -17.82 -18.99
N GLU A 515 1.04 -18.72 -19.76
CA GLU A 515 0.62 -20.11 -19.85
C GLU A 515 1.48 -20.91 -18.86
N GLY A 516 0.84 -21.52 -17.86
CA GLY A 516 1.48 -22.26 -16.78
C GLY A 516 0.88 -23.63 -16.59
N GLU A 517 1.46 -24.41 -15.69
CA GLU A 517 0.94 -25.72 -15.30
C GLU A 517 -0.50 -25.62 -14.78
N ASN A 518 -1.27 -26.68 -15.00
CA ASN A 518 -2.60 -26.85 -14.42
C ASN A 518 -2.58 -28.04 -13.46
N ASN A 519 -2.08 -27.81 -12.25
CA ASN A 519 -2.09 -28.76 -11.15
C ASN A 519 -3.19 -28.43 -10.11
N GLY A 520 -4.01 -27.40 -10.37
CA GLY A 520 -5.12 -26.95 -9.52
C GLY A 520 -4.71 -26.23 -8.25
N SER A 521 -3.41 -25.96 -8.04
CA SER A 521 -2.90 -25.45 -6.77
C SER A 521 -2.36 -24.02 -6.85
N VAL A 522 -2.39 -23.33 -5.72
CA VAL A 522 -1.62 -22.10 -5.46
C VAL A 522 -0.55 -22.46 -4.44
N SER A 523 0.71 -22.24 -4.79
CA SER A 523 1.85 -22.66 -3.95
C SER A 523 2.80 -21.50 -3.66
N VAL A 524 3.37 -21.48 -2.46
CA VAL A 524 4.33 -20.44 -2.07
C VAL A 524 5.66 -20.67 -2.80
N ASN A 525 6.15 -19.63 -3.45
CA ASN A 525 7.49 -19.59 -4.02
C ASN A 525 8.50 -19.24 -2.92
N GLN A 526 9.04 -20.28 -2.26
CA GLN A 526 9.94 -20.15 -1.11
C GLN A 526 11.20 -19.32 -1.39
N ASP A 527 11.67 -19.32 -2.63
CA ASP A 527 12.88 -18.60 -3.02
C ASP A 527 12.69 -17.07 -3.04
N ALA A 528 11.47 -16.61 -3.28
CA ALA A 528 11.10 -15.20 -3.40
C ALA A 528 10.11 -14.77 -2.29
N SER A 529 10.09 -15.52 -1.19
CA SER A 529 9.25 -15.27 -0.03
C SER A 529 10.09 -15.22 1.25
N ALA A 530 9.64 -14.44 2.23
CA ALA A 530 10.28 -14.36 3.54
C ALA A 530 10.20 -15.71 4.28
N SER A 531 11.31 -16.15 4.86
CA SER A 531 11.38 -17.40 5.65
C SER A 531 10.88 -17.25 7.10
N ILE A 532 10.74 -16.00 7.58
CA ILE A 532 10.49 -15.68 9.00
C ILE A 532 9.02 -15.92 9.38
N HIS A 533 8.10 -15.81 8.43
CA HIS A 533 6.69 -16.13 8.63
C HIS A 533 6.39 -17.43 7.87
N LYS A 534 5.77 -18.42 8.53
CA LYS A 534 5.16 -19.55 7.81
C LYS A 534 4.02 -18.98 6.97
N ILE A 535 4.32 -18.57 5.73
CA ILE A 535 3.35 -18.06 4.79
C ILE A 535 2.40 -19.23 4.48
N PRO A 536 1.10 -19.13 4.81
CA PRO A 536 0.17 -20.21 4.53
C PRO A 536 -0.02 -20.34 3.01
N PRO A 537 -0.23 -21.56 2.50
CA PRO A 537 -0.75 -21.72 1.14
C PRO A 537 -2.11 -21.02 1.06
N ARG A 538 -2.32 -20.21 0.02
CA ARG A 538 -3.60 -19.54 -0.25
C ARG A 538 -4.47 -20.50 -1.08
N LEU A 539 -5.77 -20.54 -0.80
CA LEU A 539 -6.77 -21.30 -1.59
C LEU A 539 -7.44 -20.40 -2.62
#